data_AF-A0A560ESA2-F1
#
_entry.id   AF-A0A560ESA2-F1
#
_cell.length_a   1.000
_cell.length_b   1.000
_cell.length_c   1.000
_cell.angle_alpha   90.00
_cell.angle_beta   90.00
_cell.angle_gamma   90.00
#
_symmetry.space_group_name_H-M   'P 1'
#
loop_
_entity.id
_entity.type
_entity.pdbx_description
1 polymer ?
#
loop_
_entity_poly.entity_id
_entity_poly.type
_entity_poly.pdbx_seq_one_letter_code
_entity_poly.pdbx_strand_id
1 'polypeptide(L)'
;MWRMFGTLILEAAYEATLLAAVLNARRGASNTVLLTRLGGGAFGNEDEWIDNAMRRALNKVQTVDLDVRLVSFGAPEVPMLETVAMFC
;
A
#
# COMPACT_ATOMS: atom_id res chain seq x y z
N MET A 1 -21.26 7.39 -8.06
CA MET A 1 -20.54 6.97 -9.28
C MET A 1 -19.01 7.16 -9.17
N TRP A 2 -18.51 8.24 -8.56
CA TRP A 2 -17.06 8.48 -8.38
C TRP A 2 -16.31 7.51 -7.45
N ARG A 3 -17.00 6.95 -6.43
CA ARG A 3 -16.40 6.05 -5.43
C ARG A 3 -15.68 4.85 -6.06
N MET A 4 -16.34 4.11 -6.95
CA MET A 4 -15.74 2.91 -7.57
C MET A 4 -14.53 3.24 -8.44
N PHE A 5 -14.54 4.40 -9.11
CA PHE A 5 -13.41 4.84 -9.92
C PHE A 5 -12.22 5.26 -9.05
N GLY A 6 -12.48 5.95 -7.93
CA GLY A 6 -11.45 6.27 -6.93
C GLY A 6 -10.82 5.02 -6.34
N THR A 7 -11.62 4.03 -5.95
CA THR A 7 -11.13 2.73 -5.47
C THR A 7 -10.28 2.01 -6.52
N LEU A 8 -10.70 1.99 -7.78
CA LEU A 8 -9.92 1.37 -8.85
C LEU A 8 -8.54 2.03 -9.02
N ILE A 9 -8.48 3.36 -8.95
CA ILE A 9 -7.21 4.09 -9.03
C ILE A 9 -6.31 3.77 -7.82
N LEU A 10 -6.88 3.74 -6.60
CA LEU A 10 -6.16 3.37 -5.38
C LEU A 10 -5.56 1.96 -5.48
N GLU A 11 -6.37 0.98 -5.89
CA GLU A 11 -5.92 -0.39 -6.08
C GLU A 11 -4.79 -0.48 -7.11
N ALA A 12 -4.94 0.19 -8.25
CA ALA A 12 -3.95 0.22 -9.31
C ALA A 12 -2.64 0.88 -8.86
N ALA A 13 -2.72 1.97 -8.08
CA ALA A 13 -1.54 2.69 -7.60
C ALA A 13 -0.71 1.85 -6.62
N TYR A 14 -1.35 1.20 -5.64
CA TYR A 14 -0.65 0.30 -4.71
C TYR A 14 -0.04 -0.90 -5.43
N GLU A 15 -0.79 -1.53 -6.34
CA GLU A 15 -0.31 -2.67 -7.11
C GLU A 15 0.85 -2.31 -8.03
N ALA A 16 0.77 -1.20 -8.77
CA ALA A 16 1.86 -0.74 -9.63
C ALA A 16 3.13 -0.43 -8.84
N THR A 17 3.00 0.19 -7.65
CA THR A 17 4.13 0.51 -6.77
C THR A 17 4.84 -0.76 -6.31
N LEU A 18 4.08 -1.76 -5.84
CA LEU A 18 4.65 -3.03 -5.38
C LEU A 18 5.27 -3.84 -6.53
N LEU A 19 4.62 -3.91 -7.70
CA LEU A 19 5.20 -4.58 -8.87
C LEU A 19 6.48 -3.90 -9.36
N ALA A 20 6.54 -2.56 -9.32
CA ALA A 20 7.77 -1.83 -9.61
C ALA A 20 8.89 -2.20 -8.62
N ALA A 21 8.58 -2.36 -7.34
CA ALA A 21 9.54 -2.83 -6.35
C ALA A 21 9.99 -4.28 -6.57
N VAL A 22 9.09 -5.18 -6.95
CA VAL A 22 9.46 -6.56 -7.36
C VAL A 22 10.45 -6.52 -8.53
N LEU A 23 10.20 -5.69 -9.55
CA LEU A 23 11.11 -5.54 -10.68
C LEU A 23 12.45 -4.94 -10.25
N ASN A 24 12.45 -3.99 -9.31
CA ASN A 24 13.65 -3.39 -8.76
C ASN A 24 14.50 -4.43 -8.01
N ALA A 25 13.89 -5.22 -7.13
CA ALA A 25 14.54 -6.30 -6.39
C ALA A 25 15.13 -7.37 -7.32
N ARG A 26 14.38 -7.77 -8.37
CA ARG A 26 14.85 -8.73 -9.37
C ARG A 26 16.06 -8.25 -10.18
N ARG A 27 16.31 -6.94 -10.23
CA ARG A 27 17.51 -6.36 -10.85
C ARG A 27 18.72 -6.33 -9.90
N GLY A 28 18.58 -6.87 -8.68
CA GLY A 28 19.62 -6.80 -7.64
C GLY A 28 19.72 -5.44 -6.96
N ALA A 29 18.75 -4.55 -7.16
CA ALA A 29 18.63 -3.30 -6.41
C ALA A 29 17.84 -3.55 -5.10
N SER A 30 17.46 -2.48 -4.41
CA SER A 30 16.72 -2.57 -3.14
C SER A 30 15.35 -3.27 -3.29
N ASN A 31 15.02 -4.11 -2.31
CA ASN A 31 13.70 -4.70 -2.12
C ASN A 31 12.84 -3.94 -1.09
N THR A 32 13.31 -2.80 -0.58
CA THR A 32 12.57 -1.99 0.39
C THR A 32 11.52 -1.12 -0.31
N VAL A 33 10.29 -1.12 0.22
CA VAL A 33 9.19 -0.29 -0.26
C VAL A 33 8.62 0.52 0.89
N LEU A 34 8.52 1.84 0.70
CA LEU A 34 7.86 2.71 1.66
C LEU A 34 6.45 3.00 1.16
N LEU A 35 5.44 2.58 1.93
CA LEU A 35 4.03 2.85 1.63
C LEU A 35 3.45 3.83 2.62
N THR A 36 2.57 4.69 2.14
CA THR A 36 1.78 5.59 2.99
C THR A 36 0.30 5.50 2.57
N ARG A 37 -0.60 6.06 3.38
CA ARG A 37 -2.02 6.16 3.03
C ARG A 37 -2.19 7.17 1.88
N LEU A 38 -2.38 6.64 0.68
CA LEU A 38 -2.47 7.45 -0.53
C LEU A 38 -3.83 8.13 -0.59
N GLY A 39 -3.85 9.45 -0.52
CA GLY A 39 -5.06 10.25 -0.72
C GLY A 39 -6.04 10.32 0.45
N GLY A 40 -5.65 9.91 1.66
CA GLY A 40 -6.45 10.16 2.87
C GLY A 40 -6.52 11.64 3.29
N GLY A 41 -5.54 12.45 2.86
CA GLY A 41 -5.52 13.90 3.09
C GLY A 41 -6.30 14.67 2.02
N ALA A 42 -5.57 15.22 1.04
CA ALA A 42 -6.13 16.15 0.04
C ALA A 42 -7.26 15.57 -0.84
N PHE A 43 -7.32 14.24 -1.01
CA PHE A 43 -8.36 13.58 -1.80
C PHE A 43 -9.55 13.09 -0.96
N GLY A 44 -9.45 13.14 0.37
CA GLY A 44 -10.55 12.77 1.28
C GLY A 44 -11.04 11.33 1.13
N ASN A 45 -10.17 10.41 0.69
CA ASN A 45 -10.54 9.00 0.62
C ASN A 45 -10.72 8.44 2.04
N GLU A 46 -11.78 7.64 2.25
CA GLU A 46 -11.98 6.96 3.53
C GLU A 46 -10.82 6.01 3.82
N ASP A 47 -10.29 6.04 5.04
CA ASP A 47 -9.14 5.22 5.46
C ASP A 47 -9.34 3.74 5.18
N GLU A 48 -10.56 3.23 5.39
CA GLU A 48 -10.91 1.84 5.11
C GLU A 48 -10.67 1.46 3.64
N TRP A 49 -10.92 2.37 2.70
CA TRP A 49 -10.73 2.06 1.26
C TRP A 49 -9.26 2.03 0.91
N ILE A 50 -8.48 2.93 1.50
CA ILE A 50 -7.03 2.99 1.33
C ILE A 50 -6.40 1.72 1.90
N ASP A 51 -6.77 1.35 3.13
CA ASP A 51 -6.26 0.18 3.81
C ASP A 51 -6.68 -1.11 3.07
N ASN A 52 -7.91 -1.21 2.56
CA ASN A 52 -8.35 -2.34 1.74
C ASN A 52 -7.61 -2.45 0.40
N ALA A 53 -7.41 -1.33 -0.30
CA ALA A 53 -6.64 -1.31 -1.55
C ALA A 53 -5.18 -1.70 -1.32
N MET A 54 -4.57 -1.22 -0.23
CA MET A 54 -3.23 -1.57 0.19
C MET A 54 -3.13 -3.07 0.52
N ARG A 55 -4.02 -3.62 1.36
CA ARG A 55 -4.06 -5.05 1.72
C ARG A 55 -4.20 -5.94 0.48
N ARG A 56 -5.10 -5.58 -0.44
CA ARG A 56 -5.28 -6.30 -1.71
C ARG A 56 -3.99 -6.35 -2.52
N ALA A 57 -3.25 -5.24 -2.60
CA ALA A 57 -2.00 -5.18 -3.34
C ALA A 57 -0.88 -5.96 -2.65
N LEU A 58 -0.77 -5.88 -1.32
CA LEU A 58 0.20 -6.65 -0.53
C LEU A 58 0.00 -8.16 -0.70
N ASN A 59 -1.25 -8.64 -0.67
CA ASN A 59 -1.58 -10.05 -0.91
C ASN A 59 -1.08 -10.56 -2.29
N LYS A 60 -0.99 -9.69 -3.31
CA LYS A 60 -0.51 -10.08 -4.65
C LYS A 60 1.00 -10.31 -4.71
N VAL A 61 1.76 -9.73 -3.78
CA VAL A 61 3.22 -9.84 -3.74
C VAL A 61 3.73 -10.57 -2.51
N GLN A 62 2.84 -11.18 -1.70
CA GLN A 62 3.17 -11.84 -0.43
C GLN A 62 4.24 -12.96 -0.55
N THR A 63 4.43 -13.54 -1.73
CA THR A 63 5.43 -14.58 -1.98
C THR A 63 6.79 -14.02 -2.43
N VAL A 64 6.92 -12.70 -2.49
CA VAL A 64 8.17 -12.00 -2.84
C VAL A 64 8.75 -11.39 -1.58
N ASP A 65 10.06 -11.53 -1.40
CA ASP A 65 10.80 -10.97 -0.27
C ASP A 65 10.99 -9.44 -0.41
N LEU A 66 9.91 -8.70 -0.23
CA LEU A 66 9.91 -7.23 -0.15
C LEU A 66 9.92 -6.79 1.33
N ASP A 67 10.81 -5.86 1.66
CA ASP A 67 10.81 -5.16 2.95
C ASP A 67 9.85 -3.98 2.87
N VAL A 68 8.57 -4.23 3.15
CA VAL A 68 7.53 -3.20 3.11
C VAL A 68 7.45 -2.47 4.44
N ARG A 69 7.60 -1.15 4.42
CA ARG A 69 7.49 -0.29 5.59
C ARG A 69 6.37 0.71 5.41
N LEU A 70 5.41 0.70 6.34
CA LEU A 70 4.36 1.71 6.36
C LEU A 70 4.87 2.99 7.03
N VAL A 71 4.65 4.13 6.38
CA VAL A 71 5.13 5.45 6.78
C VAL A 71 3.93 6.38 6.94
N SER A 72 3.86 7.06 8.08
CA SER A 72 2.83 8.05 8.40
C SER A 72 3.46 9.39 8.76
N PHE A 73 2.79 10.49 8.39
CA PHE A 73 3.13 11.82 8.89
C PHE A 73 2.40 12.05 10.22
N GLY A 74 3.00 11.58 11.31
CA GLY A 74 2.43 11.63 12.66
C GLY A 74 2.26 10.24 13.28
N ALA A 75 1.64 10.20 14.47
CA ALA A 75 1.34 8.93 15.13
C ALA A 75 0.38 8.11 14.26
N PRO A 76 0.71 6.86 13.90
CA PRO A 76 -0.19 6.01 13.13
C PRO A 76 -1.41 5.65 13.95
N GLU A 77 -2.57 5.65 13.31
CA GLU A 77 -3.81 5.21 13.93
C GLU A 77 -3.88 3.68 14.00
N VAL A 78 -4.71 3.16 14.93
CA VAL A 78 -4.88 1.71 15.16
C VAL A 78 -5.14 0.90 13.88
N PRO A 79 -5.99 1.32 12.93
CA PRO A 79 -6.26 0.52 11.72
C PRO A 79 -5.04 0.38 10.79
N MET A 80 -4.15 1.38 10.77
CA MET A 80 -2.90 1.31 10.02
C MET A 80 -1.95 0.28 10.65
N LEU A 81 -1.91 0.21 11.99
CA LEU A 81 -1.12 -0.76 12.74
C LEU A 81 -1.62 -2.20 12.52
N GLU A 82 -2.94 -2.41 12.47
CA GLU A 82 -3.54 -3.70 12.14
C GLU A 82 -3.21 -4.18 10.73
N THR A 83 -3.01 -3.25 9.80
CA THR A 83 -2.59 -3.58 8.43
C THR A 83 -1.15 -4.13 8.43
N VAL A 84 -0.26 -3.56 9.25
CA VAL A 84 1.12 -4.06 9.42
C VAL A 84 1.13 -5.46 10.03
N ALA A 85 0.36 -5.68 11.10
CA ALA A 85 0.37 -6.92 11.87
C ALA A 85 -0.05 -8.17 11.08
N MET A 86 -0.71 -8.01 9.94
CA MET A 86 -1.17 -9.11 9.08
C MET A 86 -0.08 -9.62 8.11
N PHE A 87 1.00 -8.86 7.92
CA PHE A 87 2.06 -9.14 6.95
C PHE A 87 3.47 -9.24 7.55
N CYS A 88 3.59 -9.15 8.89
CA CYS A 88 4.80 -9.48 9.65
C CYS A 88 4.67 -10.88 10.25
#